data_AF-A0A368GMK0-F1
#
_entry.id   AF-A0A368GMK0-F1
#
_cell.length_a   1.000
_cell.length_b   1.000
_cell.length_c   1.000
_cell.angle_alpha   90.00
_cell.angle_beta   90.00
_cell.angle_gamma   90.00
#
_symmetry.space_group_name_H-M   'P 1'
#
loop_
_entity.id
_entity.type
_entity.pdbx_description
1 polymer ?
#
loop_
_entity_poly.entity_id
_entity_poly.type
_entity_poly.pdbx_seq_one_letter_code
_entity_poly.pdbx_strand_id
1 'polypeptide(L)'
;IKYGRNLETICSGGVVDEEYLATVEGCQTINGDLHIDGWEKPPSHLDNLQTVTRINGSLHIRNTTGLGVFDYLGALKEVTVPKGKNTTAIEIVNNRGLTEIQIPFLERVSSENFMRIVITDNPALGMKESMAQKLYYLADGKHHTRIYYKDKTTFWDDLMDNKLYLVIFIMLCLIMIMILLISTLLIVRTVKRRQVETKEGFPKPPWKLQKQSKDIIVGWVKNGRIPSSDNFLVFERVKSVMNNDVVIMIGNEKHPCCVLPDIPYELKKEHTYKYKGTAHTFKLIKIKQMAPCTHEFSYLVTTTAKGTKKASKKQEKKIKEIVYYRWDNRIMPLEYDEILQLAMMYKPERTICISNRRKEVFSLIHMFHTYCCILKEEITVSDVLQLHTEKCNGSILDRNELVFVMAVIMEWAYQSRSLPDDLKKKHMDWCHSYAIMAKFMRNNPN
;
A
#
# COMPACT_ATOMS: atom_id res chain seq x y z
N ILE A 1 1.86 56.80 36.21
CA ILE A 1 1.26 56.46 37.52
C ILE A 1 2.01 55.28 38.10
N LYS A 2 2.64 55.51 39.26
CA LYS A 2 3.23 54.56 40.23
C LYS A 2 4.30 53.56 39.73
N TYR A 3 5.56 54.02 39.79
CA TYR A 3 6.65 53.21 40.33
C TYR A 3 6.28 52.85 41.79
N GLY A 4 5.67 51.69 41.99
CA GLY A 4 5.69 51.06 43.30
C GLY A 4 7.04 50.37 43.45
N ARG A 5 7.98 50.97 44.20
CA ARG A 5 9.03 50.15 44.82
C ARG A 5 8.28 49.15 45.69
N ASN A 6 8.32 47.86 45.33
CA ASN A 6 8.03 46.82 46.30
C ASN A 6 8.98 47.08 47.47
N LEU A 7 8.47 47.57 48.60
CA LEU A 7 9.29 47.62 49.81
C LEU A 7 9.59 46.16 50.16
N GLU A 8 10.85 45.76 50.00
CA GLU A 8 11.32 44.47 50.52
C GLU A 8 11.07 44.48 52.03
N THR A 9 10.26 43.53 52.50
CA THR A 9 10.00 43.32 53.92
C THR A 9 11.22 42.64 54.54
N ILE A 10 11.82 43.29 55.53
CA ILE A 10 13.03 42.83 56.21
C ILE A 10 12.66 42.41 57.63
N CYS A 11 13.01 41.19 58.01
CA CYS A 11 12.80 40.65 59.36
C CYS A 11 14.14 40.23 59.97
N SER A 12 14.20 40.16 61.29
CA SER A 12 15.40 39.69 61.98
C SER A 12 15.58 38.18 61.85
N GLY A 13 16.82 37.72 61.83
CA GLY A 13 17.16 36.29 62.01
C GLY A 13 16.85 35.82 63.44
N GLY A 14 16.81 34.51 63.64
CA GLY A 14 16.45 33.90 64.92
C GLY A 14 16.34 32.38 64.85
N VAL A 15 15.90 31.81 65.96
CA VAL A 15 15.49 30.39 66.04
C VAL A 15 14.08 30.28 65.50
N VAL A 16 13.86 29.34 64.58
CA VAL A 16 12.55 29.11 63.99
C VAL A 16 11.71 28.25 64.95
N ASP A 17 10.91 28.92 65.75
CA ASP A 17 9.86 28.37 66.60
C ASP A 17 8.49 29.00 66.23
N GLU A 18 7.42 28.63 66.95
CA GLU A 18 6.07 29.14 66.69
C GLU A 18 5.97 30.67 66.86
N GLU A 19 6.72 31.24 67.82
CA GLU A 19 6.74 32.69 68.06
C GLU A 19 7.44 33.40 66.90
N TYR A 20 8.59 32.91 66.45
CA TYR A 20 9.32 33.44 65.31
C TYR A 20 8.47 33.40 64.03
N LEU A 21 7.80 32.27 63.76
CA LEU A 21 6.99 32.09 62.55
C LEU A 21 5.80 33.07 62.50
N ALA A 22 5.24 33.46 63.63
CA ALA A 22 4.20 34.49 63.69
C ALA A 22 4.72 35.89 63.31
N THR A 23 6.03 36.15 63.47
CA THR A 23 6.65 37.45 63.16
C THR A 23 7.21 37.55 61.74
N VAL A 24 7.42 36.42 61.07
CA VAL A 24 8.06 36.35 59.74
C VAL A 24 7.07 36.28 58.57
N GLU A 25 5.77 36.39 58.84
CA GLU A 25 4.72 36.36 57.81
C GLU A 25 4.93 37.48 56.77
N GLY A 26 5.00 37.08 55.50
CA GLY A 26 5.21 38.01 54.38
C GLY A 26 6.63 38.59 54.28
N CYS A 27 7.60 38.02 55.00
CA CYS A 27 8.99 38.46 54.94
C CYS A 27 9.67 38.04 53.63
N GLN A 28 10.44 38.97 53.04
CA GLN A 28 11.22 38.70 51.83
C GLN A 28 12.72 38.57 52.10
N THR A 29 13.23 39.29 53.10
CA THR A 29 14.65 39.28 53.47
C THR A 29 14.81 39.05 54.97
N ILE A 30 15.61 38.07 55.35
CA ILE A 30 16.03 37.85 56.75
C ILE A 30 17.39 38.51 56.97
N ASN A 31 17.49 39.37 57.98
CA ASN A 31 18.72 40.01 58.40
C ASN A 31 19.24 39.38 59.69
N GLY A 32 20.26 38.55 59.58
CA GLY A 32 20.74 37.68 60.65
C GLY A 32 20.71 36.21 60.27
N ASP A 33 21.12 35.38 61.21
CA ASP A 33 21.24 33.93 61.01
C ASP A 33 19.89 33.26 61.28
N LEU A 34 19.54 32.24 60.49
CA LEU A 34 18.30 31.48 60.62
C LEU A 34 18.61 30.09 61.16
N HIS A 35 18.02 29.73 62.30
CA HIS A 35 18.31 28.47 62.99
C HIS A 35 17.08 27.58 63.10
N ILE A 36 17.12 26.41 62.46
CA ILE A 36 16.15 25.33 62.61
C ILE A 36 16.85 24.23 63.41
N ASP A 37 16.58 24.14 64.72
CA ASP A 37 17.28 23.22 65.63
C ASP A 37 16.30 22.39 66.45
N GLY A 38 16.60 21.10 66.64
CA GLY A 38 15.91 20.24 67.61
C GLY A 38 14.46 19.88 67.29
N TRP A 39 13.97 20.10 66.06
CA TRP A 39 12.59 19.77 65.71
C TRP A 39 12.29 18.27 65.72
N GLU A 40 11.39 17.86 66.60
CA GLU A 40 10.77 16.53 66.58
C GLU A 40 9.59 16.44 65.62
N LYS A 41 8.89 17.57 65.42
CA LYS A 41 7.85 17.78 64.42
C LYS A 41 7.95 19.21 63.88
N PRO A 42 7.60 19.46 62.62
CA PRO A 42 7.59 20.81 62.07
C PRO A 42 6.56 21.69 62.81
N PRO A 43 6.92 22.91 63.26
CA PRO A 43 5.98 23.86 63.87
C PRO A 43 4.82 24.22 62.92
N SER A 44 3.71 24.71 63.48
CA SER A 44 2.65 25.31 62.66
C SER A 44 3.13 26.58 61.94
N HIS A 45 2.52 26.91 60.80
CA HIS A 45 2.77 28.14 60.03
C HIS A 45 4.15 28.24 59.34
N LEU A 46 4.77 27.10 59.00
CA LEU A 46 6.04 27.07 58.26
C LEU A 46 5.95 27.64 56.84
N ASP A 47 4.75 27.71 56.28
CA ASP A 47 4.44 28.36 55.01
C ASP A 47 4.83 29.85 55.02
N ASN A 48 4.91 30.50 56.19
CA ASN A 48 5.38 31.88 56.31
C ASN A 48 6.82 32.07 55.82
N LEU A 49 7.65 31.02 55.82
CA LEU A 49 9.02 31.07 55.29
C LEU A 49 9.08 30.97 53.76
N GLN A 50 8.00 30.58 53.08
CA GLN A 50 8.01 30.35 51.63
C GLN A 50 8.23 31.63 50.82
N THR A 51 7.94 32.81 51.38
CA THR A 51 8.15 34.10 50.71
C THR A 51 9.58 34.62 50.84
N VAL A 52 10.40 34.01 51.69
CA VAL A 52 11.77 34.47 51.97
C VAL A 52 12.64 34.21 50.75
N THR A 53 13.18 35.29 50.18
CA THR A 53 14.03 35.25 48.98
C THR A 53 15.51 35.44 49.29
N ARG A 54 15.85 36.07 50.42
CA ARG A 54 17.23 36.39 50.80
C ARG A 54 17.47 36.20 52.29
N ILE A 55 18.62 35.64 52.63
CA ILE A 55 19.15 35.57 54.00
C ILE A 55 20.50 36.31 54.03
N ASN A 56 20.55 37.42 54.76
CA ASN A 56 21.76 38.18 55.05
C ASN A 56 22.40 37.67 56.35
N GLY A 57 22.86 36.43 56.30
CA GLY A 57 23.40 35.67 57.42
C GLY A 57 23.62 34.22 57.00
N SER A 58 23.74 33.34 57.98
CA SER A 58 23.87 31.89 57.81
C SER A 58 22.54 31.17 57.98
N LEU A 59 22.33 30.09 57.23
CA LEU A 59 21.23 29.14 57.41
C LEU A 59 21.75 27.89 58.12
N HIS A 60 21.22 27.60 59.30
CA HIS A 60 21.58 26.44 60.11
C HIS A 60 20.37 25.53 60.31
N ILE A 61 20.51 24.25 59.95
CA ILE A 61 19.49 23.21 60.16
C ILE A 61 20.17 22.06 60.89
N ARG A 62 19.89 21.89 62.18
CA ARG A 62 20.63 20.96 63.03
C ARG A 62 19.72 20.09 63.90
N ASN A 63 20.18 18.87 64.19
CA ASN A 63 19.61 17.98 65.21
C ASN A 63 18.10 17.72 65.11
N THR A 64 17.51 17.76 63.90
CA THR A 64 16.08 17.52 63.73
C THR A 64 15.77 16.04 63.47
N THR A 65 14.63 15.56 63.96
CA THR A 65 14.14 14.19 63.74
C THR A 65 12.84 14.14 62.93
N GLY A 66 12.07 15.24 62.87
CA GLY A 66 10.78 15.31 62.18
C GLY A 66 10.74 16.12 60.88
N LEU A 67 11.89 16.46 60.29
CA LEU A 67 11.96 17.46 59.22
C LEU A 67 11.39 17.00 57.86
N GLY A 68 11.48 15.72 57.52
CA GLY A 68 10.91 15.18 56.28
C GLY A 68 11.52 15.79 55.01
N VAL A 69 10.66 16.29 54.11
CA VAL A 69 11.07 17.03 52.90
C VAL A 69 11.20 18.51 53.26
N PHE A 70 12.39 19.07 53.08
CA PHE A 70 12.64 20.48 53.35
C PHE A 70 12.35 21.33 52.11
N ASP A 71 11.14 21.88 52.01
CA ASP A 71 10.69 22.78 50.95
C ASP A 71 10.20 24.14 51.49
N TYR A 72 10.36 24.38 52.80
CA TYR A 72 9.85 25.55 53.50
C TYR A 72 10.46 26.88 53.03
N LEU A 73 11.66 26.85 52.43
CA LEU A 73 12.34 28.00 51.83
C LEU A 73 12.26 27.96 50.30
N GLY A 74 11.07 27.66 49.77
CA GLY A 74 10.83 27.43 48.35
C GLY A 74 11.24 28.59 47.45
N ALA A 75 11.14 29.86 47.90
CA ALA A 75 11.51 31.05 47.12
C ALA A 75 12.94 31.57 47.37
N LEU A 76 13.75 30.90 48.20
CA LEU A 76 15.08 31.39 48.59
C LEU A 76 16.03 31.43 47.39
N LYS A 77 16.61 32.61 47.14
CA LYS A 77 17.55 32.89 46.05
C LYS A 77 18.97 33.13 46.53
N GLU A 78 19.15 33.78 47.68
CA GLU A 78 20.46 34.24 48.11
C GLU A 78 20.71 33.98 49.59
N VAL A 79 21.87 33.40 49.92
CA VAL A 79 22.39 33.32 51.29
C VAL A 79 23.75 34.00 51.32
N THR A 80 23.85 35.13 52.02
CA THR A 80 25.06 35.97 52.02
C THR A 80 25.47 36.28 53.45
N VAL A 81 26.60 35.72 53.87
CA VAL A 81 27.21 36.02 55.17
C VAL A 81 27.94 37.37 55.09
N PRO A 82 27.68 38.31 56.01
CA PRO A 82 28.38 39.60 56.06
C PRO A 82 29.90 39.44 56.19
N LYS A 83 30.66 40.32 55.52
CA LYS A 83 32.12 40.35 55.60
C LYS A 83 32.61 40.49 57.04
N GLY A 84 33.69 39.79 57.39
CA GLY A 84 34.23 39.73 58.75
C GLY A 84 33.60 38.64 59.64
N LYS A 85 32.57 37.92 59.18
CA LYS A 85 32.05 36.71 59.84
C LYS A 85 32.57 35.46 59.14
N ASN A 86 33.35 34.65 59.88
CA ASN A 86 33.90 33.39 59.38
C ASN A 86 32.94 32.20 59.61
N THR A 87 31.68 32.32 59.17
CA THR A 87 30.65 31.27 59.35
C THR A 87 30.29 30.59 58.02
N THR A 88 30.00 29.30 58.05
CA THR A 88 29.44 28.59 56.90
C THR A 88 28.09 29.20 56.51
N ALA A 89 27.87 29.44 55.22
CA ALA A 89 26.64 30.09 54.76
C ALA A 89 25.42 29.16 54.88
N ILE A 90 25.58 27.89 54.52
CA ILE A 90 24.52 26.87 54.65
C ILE A 90 25.08 25.66 55.38
N GLU A 91 24.48 25.32 56.51
CA GLU A 91 24.89 24.20 57.33
C GLU A 91 23.70 23.33 57.71
N ILE A 92 23.71 22.08 57.27
CA ILE A 92 22.63 21.10 57.49
C ILE A 92 23.26 19.84 58.07
N VAL A 93 23.21 19.69 59.40
CA VAL A 93 23.99 18.67 60.12
C VAL A 93 23.14 17.87 61.11
N ASN A 94 23.32 16.56 61.15
CA ASN A 94 22.71 15.67 62.14
C ASN A 94 21.16 15.65 62.12
N ASN A 95 20.55 15.71 60.93
CA ASN A 95 19.10 15.64 60.78
C ASN A 95 18.67 14.22 60.37
N ARG A 96 18.19 13.43 61.32
CA ARG A 96 17.86 12.01 61.11
C ARG A 96 16.61 11.82 60.25
N GLY A 97 15.65 12.73 60.36
CA GLY A 97 14.38 12.69 59.62
C GLY A 97 14.39 13.42 58.28
N LEU A 98 15.51 14.06 57.91
CA LEU A 98 15.60 14.81 56.66
C LEU A 98 15.77 13.84 55.48
N THR A 99 14.77 13.82 54.59
CA THR A 99 14.73 12.89 53.45
C THR A 99 15.08 13.54 52.11
N GLU A 100 14.89 14.85 51.99
CA GLU A 100 15.11 15.62 50.76
C GLU A 100 15.24 17.13 51.06
N ILE A 101 16.06 17.84 50.29
CA ILE A 101 16.22 19.30 50.37
C ILE A 101 15.80 19.90 49.03
N GLN A 102 14.82 20.81 49.06
CA GLN A 102 14.29 21.51 47.88
C GLN A 102 14.46 23.01 48.03
N ILE A 103 15.50 23.56 47.39
CA ILE A 103 15.75 25.01 47.31
C ILE A 103 15.97 25.38 45.83
N PRO A 104 14.89 25.31 45.01
CA PRO A 104 15.01 25.30 43.56
C PRO A 104 15.54 26.62 42.99
N PHE A 105 15.28 27.75 43.65
CA PHE A 105 15.67 29.08 43.16
C PHE A 105 16.96 29.63 43.77
N LEU A 106 17.71 28.83 44.54
CA LEU A 106 18.99 29.28 45.10
C LEU A 106 19.97 29.60 43.95
N GLU A 107 20.42 30.84 43.88
CA GLU A 107 21.25 31.40 42.81
C GLU A 107 22.59 31.93 43.33
N ARG A 108 22.69 32.27 44.62
CA ARG A 108 23.94 32.79 45.21
C ARG A 108 24.16 32.31 46.64
N VAL A 109 25.36 31.80 46.91
CA VAL A 109 25.86 31.50 48.26
C VAL A 109 27.22 32.18 48.45
N SER A 110 27.34 33.04 49.46
CA SER A 110 28.56 33.80 49.71
C SER A 110 28.94 33.77 51.19
N SER A 111 30.20 33.41 51.46
CA SER A 111 30.82 33.46 52.79
C SER A 111 32.34 33.55 52.63
N GLU A 112 33.01 34.20 53.57
CA GLU A 112 34.48 34.23 53.68
C GLU A 112 35.06 32.93 54.26
N ASN A 113 34.22 32.05 54.82
CA ASN A 113 34.63 30.75 55.31
C ASN A 113 35.01 29.84 54.13
N PHE A 114 36.12 29.10 54.30
CA PHE A 114 36.57 28.11 53.32
C PHE A 114 35.50 27.06 53.00
N MET A 115 34.74 26.62 54.00
CA MET A 115 33.60 25.72 53.87
C MET A 115 32.30 26.53 53.82
N ARG A 116 31.79 26.76 52.62
CA ARG A 116 30.60 27.60 52.40
C ARG A 116 29.29 26.83 52.56
N ILE A 117 29.29 25.55 52.17
CA ILE A 117 28.13 24.65 52.29
C ILE A 117 28.56 23.35 52.96
N VAL A 118 27.91 23.00 54.07
CA VAL A 118 28.15 21.78 54.82
C VAL A 118 26.83 21.03 55.00
N ILE A 119 26.75 19.82 54.47
CA ILE A 119 25.58 18.94 54.58
C ILE A 119 26.09 17.56 54.99
N THR A 120 26.09 17.25 56.27
CA THR A 120 26.68 16.00 56.81
C THR A 120 25.77 15.34 57.84
N ASP A 121 25.98 14.05 58.07
CA ASP A 121 25.31 13.32 59.16
C ASP A 121 23.76 13.31 59.04
N ASN A 122 23.24 13.34 57.81
CA ASN A 122 21.81 13.24 57.51
C ASN A 122 21.53 11.87 56.86
N PRO A 123 21.34 10.77 57.62
CA PRO A 123 21.36 9.40 57.10
C PRO A 123 20.23 9.08 56.11
N ALA A 124 19.08 9.74 56.22
CA ALA A 124 17.93 9.54 55.33
C ALA A 124 17.94 10.45 54.10
N LEU A 125 18.90 11.38 54.00
CA LEU A 125 18.92 12.41 52.97
C LEU A 125 19.21 11.79 51.60
N GLY A 126 18.21 11.85 50.72
CA GLY A 126 18.37 11.62 49.31
C GLY A 126 18.46 12.92 48.54
N MET A 127 19.37 13.00 47.58
CA MET A 127 19.52 14.17 46.72
C MET A 127 19.81 13.71 45.29
N LYS A 128 19.26 14.43 44.30
CA LYS A 128 19.62 14.24 42.89
C LYS A 128 21.01 14.80 42.64
N GLU A 129 21.77 14.18 41.76
CA GLU A 129 23.12 14.61 41.42
C GLU A 129 23.15 16.04 40.88
N SER A 130 22.17 16.42 40.05
CA SER A 130 22.04 17.79 39.52
C SER A 130 21.90 18.85 40.62
N MET A 131 21.18 18.56 41.70
CA MET A 131 21.07 19.45 42.86
C MET A 131 22.40 19.55 43.62
N ALA A 132 23.10 18.43 43.82
CA ALA A 132 24.42 18.44 44.45
C ALA A 132 25.44 19.23 43.63
N GLN A 133 25.44 19.04 42.31
CA GLN A 133 26.28 19.81 41.37
C GLN A 133 25.97 21.30 41.41
N LYS A 134 24.68 21.67 41.48
CA LYS A 134 24.26 23.07 41.67
C LYS A 134 24.84 23.65 42.97
N LEU A 135 24.76 22.93 44.09
CA LEU A 135 25.32 23.38 45.36
C LEU A 135 26.86 23.49 45.30
N TYR A 136 27.55 22.56 44.64
CA TYR A 136 29.00 22.68 44.40
C TYR A 136 29.34 23.93 43.60
N TYR A 137 28.60 24.22 42.53
CA TYR A 137 28.80 25.41 41.72
C TYR A 137 28.58 26.69 42.52
N LEU A 138 27.48 26.77 43.28
CA LEU A 138 27.15 27.93 44.10
C LEU A 138 28.17 28.21 45.21
N ALA A 139 28.91 27.19 45.64
CA ALA A 139 29.98 27.32 46.62
C ALA A 139 31.36 27.69 46.02
N ASP A 140 31.44 28.00 44.72
CA ASP A 140 32.69 28.13 43.94
C ASP A 140 33.52 26.83 43.85
N GLY A 141 32.85 25.68 43.92
CA GLY A 141 33.44 24.38 43.63
C GLY A 141 33.39 23.40 44.81
N LYS A 142 33.63 22.12 44.50
CA LYS A 142 33.50 20.99 45.45
C LYS A 142 34.40 21.11 46.68
N HIS A 143 35.57 21.74 46.56
CA HIS A 143 36.54 21.89 47.66
C HIS A 143 36.07 22.87 48.75
N HIS A 144 35.10 23.74 48.45
CA HIS A 144 34.44 24.63 49.40
C HIS A 144 33.17 24.02 50.03
N THR A 145 32.95 22.71 49.82
CA THR A 145 31.75 22.00 50.27
C THR A 145 32.08 20.67 50.93
N ARG A 146 31.23 20.25 51.86
CA ARG A 146 31.23 18.88 52.40
C ARG A 146 29.79 18.38 52.42
N ILE A 147 29.42 17.59 51.41
CA ILE A 147 28.04 17.13 51.20
C ILE A 147 28.05 15.59 51.17
N TYR A 148 27.31 14.96 52.09
CA TYR A 148 27.04 13.53 52.11
C TYR A 148 25.54 13.29 51.90
N TYR A 149 25.19 12.49 50.90
CA TYR A 149 23.81 12.17 50.55
C TYR A 149 23.73 10.79 49.87
N LYS A 150 22.52 10.21 49.86
CA LYS A 150 22.20 9.04 49.05
C LYS A 150 21.72 9.50 47.67
N ASP A 151 22.40 9.09 46.62
CA ASP A 151 22.00 9.43 45.26
C ASP A 151 20.63 8.81 44.92
N LYS A 152 19.70 9.66 44.49
CA LYS A 152 18.35 9.28 44.04
C LYS A 152 18.13 9.56 42.54
N THR A 153 19.19 9.92 41.81
CA THR A 153 19.11 10.19 40.37
C THR A 153 18.62 8.94 39.64
N THR A 154 17.53 9.08 38.90
CA THR A 154 16.97 8.00 38.09
C THR A 154 17.50 8.10 36.66
N PHE A 155 17.52 6.98 35.94
CA PHE A 155 17.86 6.97 34.50
C PHE A 155 17.06 7.99 33.67
N TRP A 156 15.82 8.27 34.10
CA TRP A 156 14.97 9.27 33.45
C TRP A 156 15.45 10.72 33.69
N ASP A 157 16.07 11.01 34.83
CA ASP A 157 16.63 12.33 35.12
C ASP A 157 17.82 12.63 34.17
N ASP A 158 18.74 11.67 33.99
CA ASP A 158 19.88 11.79 33.06
C ASP A 158 19.45 11.92 31.60
N LEU A 159 18.36 11.23 31.22
CA LEU A 159 17.79 11.29 29.87
C LEU A 159 17.19 12.68 29.58
N MET A 160 16.58 13.32 30.58
CA MET A 160 15.91 14.62 30.43
C MET A 160 16.88 15.80 30.45
N ASP A 161 17.98 15.71 31.20
CA ASP A 161 19.01 16.77 31.24
C ASP A 161 19.75 16.92 29.89
N ASN A 162 19.82 15.84 29.10
CA ASN A 162 20.40 15.86 27.77
C ASN A 162 19.34 16.04 26.67
N LYS A 163 19.08 17.30 26.31
CA LYS A 163 18.20 17.67 25.17
C LYS A 163 18.50 16.88 23.89
N LEU A 164 19.76 16.51 23.64
CA LEU A 164 20.16 15.70 22.49
C LEU A 164 19.62 14.25 22.56
N TYR A 165 19.71 13.59 23.72
CA TYR A 165 19.20 12.22 23.88
C TYR A 165 17.68 12.17 23.78
N LEU A 166 16.99 13.20 24.30
CA LEU A 166 15.54 13.35 24.10
C LEU A 166 15.17 13.41 22.61
N VAL A 167 15.91 14.22 21.82
CA VAL A 167 15.67 14.34 20.38
C VAL A 167 15.93 13.02 19.64
N ILE A 168 17.03 12.33 19.97
CA ILE A 168 17.35 11.01 19.40
C ILE A 168 16.25 9.99 19.72
N PHE A 169 15.77 9.97 20.97
CA PHE A 169 14.71 9.08 21.41
C PHE A 169 13.40 9.34 20.65
N ILE A 170 12.99 10.61 20.50
CA ILE A 170 11.81 10.99 19.73
C ILE A 170 11.94 10.54 18.26
N MET A 171 13.11 10.73 17.65
CA MET A 171 13.37 10.28 16.26
C MET A 171 13.26 8.76 16.12
N LEU A 172 13.79 7.99 17.07
CA LEU A 172 13.66 6.52 17.08
C LEU A 172 12.20 6.09 17.22
N CYS A 173 11.42 6.75 18.08
CA CYS A 173 9.98 6.49 18.21
C CYS A 173 9.22 6.77 16.90
N LEU A 174 9.54 7.86 16.19
CA LEU A 174 8.94 8.19 14.90
C LEU A 174 9.27 7.14 13.82
N ILE A 175 10.53 6.68 13.79
CA ILE A 175 10.95 5.59 12.88
C ILE A 175 10.19 4.30 13.19
N MET A 176 10.07 3.94 14.47
CA MET A 176 9.29 2.78 14.93
C MET A 176 7.81 2.88 14.52
N ILE A 177 7.20 4.06 14.67
CA ILE A 177 5.81 4.31 14.23
C ILE A 177 5.70 4.16 12.71
N MET A 178 6.65 4.69 11.94
CA MET A 178 6.67 4.53 10.48
C MET A 178 6.80 3.07 10.07
N ILE A 179 7.65 2.28 10.73
CA ILE A 179 7.77 0.84 10.50
C ILE A 179 6.46 0.12 10.85
N LEU A 180 5.80 0.48 11.95
CA LEU A 180 4.48 -0.04 12.33
C LEU A 180 3.39 0.31 11.30
N LEU A 181 3.40 1.54 10.76
CA LEU A 181 2.47 1.97 9.72
C LEU A 181 2.70 1.24 8.39
N ILE A 182 3.97 1.06 7.99
CA ILE A 182 4.32 0.30 6.80
C ILE A 182 3.95 -1.17 6.97
N SER A 183 4.28 -1.78 8.11
CA SER A 183 3.93 -3.17 8.40
C SER A 183 2.43 -3.39 8.49
N THR A 184 1.66 -2.48 9.09
CA THR A 184 0.19 -2.55 9.05
C THR A 184 -0.37 -2.36 7.65
N LEU A 185 0.17 -1.46 6.81
CA LEU A 185 -0.20 -1.34 5.40
C LEU A 185 0.12 -2.61 4.61
N LEU A 186 1.28 -3.22 4.86
CA LEU A 186 1.68 -4.49 4.25
C LEU A 186 0.75 -5.60 4.73
N ILE A 187 0.45 -5.71 6.03
CA ILE A 187 -0.47 -6.69 6.59
C ILE A 187 -1.88 -6.49 6.01
N VAL A 188 -2.41 -5.27 5.95
CA VAL A 188 -3.71 -4.97 5.35
C VAL A 188 -3.71 -5.33 3.87
N ARG A 189 -2.64 -5.03 3.11
CA ARG A 189 -2.48 -5.52 1.73
C ARG A 189 -2.48 -7.05 1.67
N THR A 190 -1.78 -7.71 2.59
CA THR A 190 -1.64 -9.16 2.63
C THR A 190 -2.96 -9.84 3.05
N VAL A 191 -3.71 -9.26 3.99
CA VAL A 191 -5.03 -9.75 4.44
C VAL A 191 -6.09 -9.47 3.37
N LYS A 192 -6.03 -8.33 2.69
CA LYS A 192 -6.89 -8.05 1.53
C LYS A 192 -6.58 -9.01 0.36
N ARG A 193 -5.33 -9.43 0.20
CA ARG A 193 -4.92 -10.53 -0.71
C ARG A 193 -5.48 -11.88 -0.26
N ARG A 194 -5.38 -12.21 1.04
CA ARG A 194 -5.90 -13.46 1.65
C ARG A 194 -7.44 -13.55 1.71
N GLN A 195 -8.17 -12.44 1.65
CA GLN A 195 -9.62 -12.47 1.49
C GLN A 195 -10.04 -12.78 0.05
N VAL A 196 -9.16 -12.53 -0.91
CA VAL A 196 -9.38 -12.80 -2.32
C VAL A 196 -8.84 -14.19 -2.69
N GLU A 197 -7.80 -14.70 -2.01
CA GLU A 197 -7.07 -15.94 -2.34
C GLU A 197 -7.10 -17.05 -1.26
N THR A 198 -7.18 -18.29 -1.73
CA THR A 198 -7.07 -19.55 -0.98
C THR A 198 -5.66 -19.74 -0.40
N LYS A 199 -5.48 -20.75 0.47
CA LYS A 199 -4.19 -21.09 1.10
C LYS A 199 -3.05 -21.33 0.10
N GLU A 200 -3.38 -21.59 -1.17
CA GLU A 200 -2.43 -21.86 -2.26
C GLU A 200 -2.18 -20.65 -3.18
N GLY A 201 -2.76 -19.48 -2.88
CA GLY A 201 -2.58 -18.26 -3.68
C GLY A 201 -3.51 -18.12 -4.88
N PHE A 202 -4.45 -19.06 -5.08
CA PHE A 202 -5.50 -18.91 -6.09
C PHE A 202 -6.63 -18.06 -5.54
N PRO A 203 -7.24 -17.15 -6.31
CA PRO A 203 -8.38 -16.40 -5.82
C PRO A 203 -9.60 -17.34 -5.44
N LYS A 204 -10.77 -16.90 -4.93
CA LYS A 204 -11.95 -17.80 -4.73
C LYS A 204 -13.00 -17.62 -5.83
N PRO A 205 -13.55 -18.71 -6.43
CA PRO A 205 -14.61 -18.63 -7.42
C PRO A 205 -15.92 -18.05 -6.83
N PRO A 206 -16.77 -17.42 -7.65
CA PRO A 206 -16.66 -17.28 -9.11
C PRO A 206 -15.87 -16.03 -9.55
N TRP A 207 -15.01 -16.24 -10.54
CA TRP A 207 -14.14 -15.25 -11.16
C TRP A 207 -14.92 -14.26 -12.01
N LYS A 208 -15.17 -13.06 -11.48
CA LYS A 208 -15.81 -12.01 -12.28
C LYS A 208 -14.79 -11.40 -13.24
N LEU A 209 -14.80 -11.86 -14.51
CA LEU A 209 -14.23 -11.11 -15.64
C LEU A 209 -14.66 -9.63 -15.56
N GLN A 210 -13.74 -8.73 -15.94
CA GLN A 210 -14.08 -7.34 -16.23
C GLN A 210 -15.13 -7.27 -17.36
N LYS A 211 -15.94 -6.21 -17.35
CA LYS A 211 -17.08 -6.05 -18.26
C LYS A 211 -16.67 -6.11 -19.75
N GLN A 212 -15.53 -5.51 -20.09
CA GLN A 212 -15.02 -5.49 -21.47
C GLN A 212 -14.70 -6.90 -22.00
N SER A 213 -14.02 -7.74 -21.22
CA SER A 213 -13.73 -9.12 -21.61
C SER A 213 -15.00 -9.97 -21.72
N LYS A 214 -16.01 -9.72 -20.88
CA LYS A 214 -17.34 -10.36 -21.01
C LYS A 214 -18.03 -9.99 -22.31
N ASP A 215 -17.99 -8.72 -22.70
CA ASP A 215 -18.69 -8.23 -23.90
C ASP A 215 -18.05 -8.76 -25.20
N ILE A 216 -16.72 -8.89 -25.24
CA ILE A 216 -15.98 -9.51 -26.36
C ILE A 216 -16.41 -10.98 -26.54
N ILE A 217 -16.40 -11.76 -25.46
CA ILE A 217 -16.70 -13.20 -25.53
C ILE A 217 -18.18 -13.44 -25.88
N VAL A 218 -19.11 -12.67 -25.30
CA VAL A 218 -20.55 -12.77 -25.62
C VAL A 218 -20.86 -12.43 -27.08
N GLY A 219 -20.11 -11.51 -27.70
CA GLY A 219 -20.22 -11.21 -29.14
C GLY A 219 -19.86 -12.40 -30.05
N TRP A 220 -18.97 -13.29 -29.59
CA TRP A 220 -18.47 -14.41 -30.39
C TRP A 220 -19.41 -15.61 -30.39
N VAL A 221 -20.04 -15.86 -29.24
CA VAL A 221 -20.94 -16.99 -28.98
C VAL A 221 -22.25 -16.88 -29.80
N LYS A 222 -22.69 -15.65 -30.11
CA LYS A 222 -23.90 -15.39 -30.91
C LYS A 222 -23.83 -15.87 -32.38
N ASN A 223 -22.67 -16.31 -32.87
CA ASN A 223 -22.41 -16.58 -34.30
C ASN A 223 -21.92 -18.01 -34.57
N GLY A 224 -22.41 -19.02 -33.84
CA GLY A 224 -22.14 -20.46 -34.06
C GLY A 224 -22.88 -21.05 -35.28
N ARG A 225 -22.80 -22.36 -35.52
CA ARG A 225 -23.44 -23.01 -36.69
C ARG A 225 -24.93 -22.63 -36.82
N ILE A 226 -25.36 -22.22 -38.01
CA ILE A 226 -26.76 -21.90 -38.32
C ILE A 226 -27.33 -23.02 -39.20
N PRO A 227 -28.53 -23.56 -38.91
CA PRO A 227 -29.23 -24.45 -39.83
C PRO A 227 -29.51 -23.73 -41.16
N SER A 228 -29.18 -24.34 -42.29
CA SER A 228 -29.45 -23.75 -43.61
C SER A 228 -30.94 -23.51 -43.88
N SER A 229 -31.84 -24.17 -43.14
CA SER A 229 -33.29 -23.99 -43.23
C SER A 229 -33.81 -22.74 -42.51
N ASP A 230 -33.03 -22.11 -41.63
CA ASP A 230 -33.48 -20.94 -40.86
C ASP A 230 -33.11 -19.63 -41.56
N ASN A 231 -33.99 -19.21 -42.47
CA ASN A 231 -33.85 -17.97 -43.23
C ASN A 231 -33.68 -16.71 -42.35
N PHE A 232 -34.22 -16.70 -41.13
CA PHE A 232 -34.08 -15.56 -40.23
C PHE A 232 -32.66 -15.48 -39.65
N LEU A 233 -32.14 -16.58 -39.12
CA LEU A 233 -30.79 -16.62 -38.57
C LEU A 233 -29.72 -16.38 -39.64
N VAL A 234 -29.89 -16.97 -40.83
CA VAL A 234 -29.02 -16.72 -41.98
C VAL A 234 -29.02 -15.22 -42.32
N PHE A 235 -30.19 -14.58 -42.34
CA PHE A 235 -30.27 -13.16 -42.63
C PHE A 235 -29.65 -12.26 -41.54
N GLU A 236 -29.83 -12.58 -40.26
CA GLU A 236 -29.16 -11.85 -39.16
C GLU A 236 -27.63 -11.98 -39.23
N ARG A 237 -27.11 -13.15 -39.67
CA ARG A 237 -25.69 -13.31 -39.98
C ARG A 237 -25.25 -12.42 -41.13
N VAL A 238 -26.01 -12.37 -42.22
CA VAL A 238 -25.73 -11.48 -43.37
C VAL A 238 -25.68 -10.02 -42.91
N LYS A 239 -26.65 -9.59 -42.09
CA LYS A 239 -26.66 -8.23 -41.50
C LYS A 239 -25.40 -7.97 -40.68
N SER A 240 -24.95 -8.95 -39.91
CA SER A 240 -23.74 -8.85 -39.10
C SER A 240 -22.46 -8.76 -39.95
N VAL A 241 -22.39 -9.54 -41.04
CA VAL A 241 -21.34 -9.43 -42.08
C VAL A 241 -21.32 -8.01 -42.66
N MET A 242 -22.49 -7.43 -42.96
CA MET A 242 -22.57 -6.10 -43.56
C MET A 242 -22.15 -4.96 -42.62
N ASN A 243 -22.44 -5.10 -41.33
CA ASN A 243 -22.20 -4.05 -40.33
C ASN A 243 -20.75 -3.96 -39.84
N ASN A 244 -19.94 -5.01 -39.99
CA ASN A 244 -18.56 -5.05 -39.47
C ASN A 244 -17.55 -4.91 -40.59
N ASP A 245 -16.60 -3.98 -40.54
CA ASP A 245 -15.59 -3.74 -41.58
C ASP A 245 -14.91 -5.02 -42.08
N VAL A 246 -14.35 -5.80 -41.15
CA VAL A 246 -13.58 -7.02 -41.43
C VAL A 246 -14.40 -8.25 -41.05
N VAL A 247 -14.43 -9.24 -41.93
CA VAL A 247 -15.19 -10.48 -41.71
C VAL A 247 -14.23 -11.66 -41.81
N ILE A 248 -14.06 -12.37 -40.70
CA ILE A 248 -13.26 -13.60 -40.63
C ILE A 248 -14.22 -14.78 -40.58
N MET A 249 -14.17 -15.66 -41.56
CA MET A 249 -14.93 -16.90 -41.61
C MET A 249 -14.01 -18.09 -41.36
N ILE A 250 -14.39 -18.97 -40.44
CA ILE A 250 -13.66 -20.20 -40.12
C ILE A 250 -14.56 -21.38 -40.47
N GLY A 251 -14.18 -22.14 -41.49
CA GLY A 251 -14.97 -23.25 -42.00
C GLY A 251 -14.19 -24.55 -42.07
N ASN A 252 -14.87 -25.68 -41.92
CA ASN A 252 -14.24 -27.00 -42.02
C ASN A 252 -14.24 -27.61 -43.44
N GLU A 253 -14.83 -26.91 -44.40
CA GLU A 253 -14.90 -27.35 -45.79
C GLU A 253 -14.00 -26.50 -46.70
N LYS A 254 -13.96 -26.82 -47.99
CA LYS A 254 -13.16 -26.08 -48.96
C LYS A 254 -13.68 -24.66 -49.23
N HIS A 255 -14.96 -24.40 -48.98
CA HIS A 255 -15.63 -23.19 -49.43
C HIS A 255 -16.38 -22.48 -48.29
N PRO A 256 -16.51 -21.14 -48.33
CA PRO A 256 -17.16 -20.35 -47.29
C PRO A 256 -18.67 -20.61 -47.17
N CYS A 257 -19.29 -21.31 -48.13
CA CYS A 257 -20.70 -21.70 -48.07
C CYS A 257 -21.05 -22.60 -46.89
N CYS A 258 -20.07 -23.31 -46.34
CA CYS A 258 -20.27 -24.08 -45.12
C CYS A 258 -20.53 -23.17 -43.89
N VAL A 259 -20.03 -21.93 -43.90
CA VAL A 259 -20.18 -20.90 -42.84
C VAL A 259 -21.36 -19.98 -43.08
N LEU A 260 -21.51 -19.50 -44.30
CA LEU A 260 -22.66 -18.70 -44.71
C LEU A 260 -23.32 -19.42 -45.89
N PRO A 261 -24.45 -20.13 -45.66
CA PRO A 261 -25.12 -20.91 -46.70
C PRO A 261 -25.33 -20.12 -47.98
N ASP A 262 -25.09 -20.75 -49.12
CA ASP A 262 -25.30 -20.19 -50.47
C ASP A 262 -24.44 -18.97 -50.84
N ILE A 263 -23.45 -18.58 -50.03
CA ILE A 263 -22.52 -17.53 -50.44
C ILE A 263 -21.74 -18.00 -51.69
N PRO A 264 -21.66 -17.19 -52.76
CA PRO A 264 -20.94 -17.58 -53.97
C PRO A 264 -19.46 -17.79 -53.70
N TYR A 265 -18.89 -18.88 -54.21
CA TYR A 265 -17.46 -19.18 -54.13
C TYR A 265 -16.78 -19.25 -55.52
N GLU A 266 -17.55 -19.11 -56.60
CA GLU A 266 -17.05 -19.00 -57.98
C GLU A 266 -17.22 -17.57 -58.52
N LEU A 267 -16.23 -17.10 -59.28
CA LEU A 267 -16.21 -15.74 -59.82
C LEU A 267 -17.46 -15.45 -60.66
N LYS A 268 -17.98 -14.22 -60.52
CA LYS A 268 -19.19 -13.69 -61.20
C LYS A 268 -20.52 -14.34 -60.80
N LYS A 269 -20.53 -15.42 -60.01
CA LYS A 269 -21.77 -15.91 -59.40
C LYS A 269 -22.29 -14.93 -58.35
N GLU A 270 -23.61 -14.89 -58.22
CA GLU A 270 -24.28 -14.05 -57.25
C GLU A 270 -25.38 -14.80 -56.51
N HIS A 271 -25.65 -14.39 -55.27
CA HIS A 271 -26.73 -14.90 -54.46
C HIS A 271 -27.41 -13.76 -53.71
N THR A 272 -28.74 -13.83 -53.55
CA THR A 272 -29.52 -12.78 -52.90
C THR A 272 -30.24 -13.30 -51.66
N TYR A 273 -29.81 -12.82 -50.49
CA TYR A 273 -30.49 -13.06 -49.22
C TYR A 273 -31.63 -12.06 -49.05
N LYS A 274 -32.86 -12.54 -48.79
CA LYS A 274 -34.06 -11.70 -48.63
C LYS A 274 -34.75 -11.98 -47.30
N TYR A 275 -35.05 -10.93 -46.54
CA TYR A 275 -35.86 -11.05 -45.32
C TYR A 275 -36.58 -9.74 -45.01
N LYS A 276 -37.88 -9.83 -44.65
CA LYS A 276 -38.75 -8.71 -44.25
C LYS A 276 -38.60 -7.42 -45.10
N GLY A 277 -38.44 -7.56 -46.42
CA GLY A 277 -38.37 -6.43 -47.36
C GLY A 277 -36.98 -5.81 -47.55
N THR A 278 -35.94 -6.35 -46.91
CA THR A 278 -34.54 -6.03 -47.20
C THR A 278 -33.91 -7.18 -47.98
N ALA A 279 -33.10 -6.86 -48.98
CA ALA A 279 -32.33 -7.84 -49.73
C ALA A 279 -30.88 -7.42 -49.90
N HIS A 280 -29.97 -8.37 -49.68
CA HIS A 280 -28.53 -8.21 -49.90
C HIS A 280 -28.08 -9.20 -50.98
N THR A 281 -27.61 -8.69 -52.11
CA THR A 281 -27.08 -9.50 -53.21
C THR A 281 -25.57 -9.46 -53.17
N PHE A 282 -24.95 -10.62 -52.95
CA PHE A 282 -23.50 -10.79 -52.95
C PHE A 282 -23.07 -11.29 -54.31
N LYS A 283 -22.19 -10.56 -55.00
CA LYS A 283 -21.56 -10.99 -56.25
C LYS A 283 -20.05 -11.12 -56.05
N LEU A 284 -19.52 -12.33 -56.25
CA LEU A 284 -18.08 -12.56 -56.07
C LEU A 284 -17.29 -11.94 -57.23
N ILE A 285 -16.39 -11.01 -56.90
CA ILE A 285 -15.60 -10.26 -57.90
C ILE A 285 -14.11 -10.66 -57.90
N LYS A 286 -13.58 -11.13 -56.78
CA LYS A 286 -12.16 -11.50 -56.65
C LYS A 286 -11.97 -12.57 -55.58
N ILE A 287 -11.03 -13.48 -55.85
CA ILE A 287 -10.51 -14.45 -54.87
C ILE A 287 -8.99 -14.26 -54.84
N LYS A 288 -8.41 -14.15 -53.65
CA LYS A 288 -6.97 -14.03 -53.42
C LYS A 288 -6.55 -15.05 -52.37
N GLN A 289 -5.60 -15.92 -52.71
CA GLN A 289 -4.97 -16.77 -51.71
C GLN A 289 -4.02 -15.92 -50.87
N MET A 290 -4.22 -15.91 -49.55
CA MET A 290 -3.40 -15.14 -48.60
C MET A 290 -2.32 -16.02 -47.97
N ALA A 291 -2.65 -17.29 -47.71
CA ALA A 291 -1.78 -18.29 -47.12
C ALA A 291 -2.29 -19.71 -47.49
N PRO A 292 -1.57 -20.79 -47.17
CA PRO A 292 -2.00 -22.16 -47.48
C PRO A 292 -3.45 -22.50 -47.08
N CYS A 293 -3.89 -22.08 -45.89
CA CYS A 293 -5.24 -22.35 -45.40
C CYS A 293 -6.18 -21.12 -45.47
N THR A 294 -5.69 -19.96 -45.92
CA THR A 294 -6.43 -18.69 -45.88
C THR A 294 -6.66 -18.08 -47.25
N HIS A 295 -7.91 -17.75 -47.55
CA HIS A 295 -8.32 -17.08 -48.79
C HIS A 295 -9.13 -15.82 -48.49
N GLU A 296 -8.89 -14.75 -49.22
CA GLU A 296 -9.70 -13.54 -49.20
C GLU A 296 -10.68 -13.56 -50.38
N PHE A 297 -11.96 -13.36 -50.08
CA PHE A 297 -13.04 -13.25 -51.05
C PHE A 297 -13.58 -11.82 -51.03
N SER A 298 -13.51 -11.12 -52.16
CA SER A 298 -14.08 -9.78 -52.31
C SER A 298 -15.43 -9.87 -53.02
N TYR A 299 -16.48 -9.38 -52.37
CA TYR A 299 -17.84 -9.36 -52.89
C TYR A 299 -18.30 -7.94 -53.18
N LEU A 300 -18.90 -7.72 -54.34
CA LEU A 300 -19.73 -6.54 -54.56
C LEU A 300 -21.12 -6.83 -53.97
N VAL A 301 -21.48 -6.13 -52.90
CA VAL A 301 -22.77 -6.30 -52.24
C VAL A 301 -23.71 -5.16 -52.62
N THR A 302 -24.88 -5.51 -53.14
CA THR A 302 -25.96 -4.55 -53.41
C THR A 302 -27.06 -4.73 -52.37
N THR A 303 -27.34 -3.66 -51.62
CA THR A 303 -28.42 -3.63 -50.63
C THR A 303 -29.64 -2.93 -51.21
N THR A 304 -30.81 -3.56 -51.09
CA THR A 304 -32.10 -2.94 -51.42
C THR A 304 -33.01 -3.02 -50.20
N ALA A 305 -33.51 -1.87 -49.74
CA ALA A 305 -34.48 -1.79 -48.65
C ALA A 305 -35.83 -1.32 -49.17
N LYS A 306 -36.92 -1.92 -48.67
CA LYS A 306 -38.29 -1.50 -48.99
C LYS A 306 -38.62 -0.20 -48.24
N GLY A 307 -38.42 0.93 -48.89
CA GLY A 307 -38.91 2.22 -48.41
C GLY A 307 -40.44 2.24 -48.35
N THR A 308 -41.01 2.63 -47.22
CA THR A 308 -42.42 2.98 -47.10
C THR A 308 -42.72 4.19 -47.98
N LYS A 309 -43.47 3.96 -49.07
CA LYS A 309 -44.14 4.92 -49.96
C LYS A 309 -43.21 5.78 -50.85
N LYS A 310 -43.28 5.51 -52.17
CA LYS A 310 -43.01 6.39 -53.33
C LYS A 310 -41.66 7.13 -53.46
N ALA A 311 -40.71 7.01 -52.52
CA ALA A 311 -39.33 7.47 -52.74
C ALA A 311 -38.49 6.32 -53.33
N SER A 312 -37.65 6.64 -54.31
CA SER A 312 -36.79 5.73 -55.08
C SER A 312 -36.12 4.65 -54.22
N LYS A 313 -36.08 3.40 -54.71
CA LYS A 313 -35.31 2.30 -54.09
C LYS A 313 -33.85 2.76 -53.97
N LYS A 314 -33.44 3.17 -52.77
CA LYS A 314 -32.04 3.50 -52.49
C LYS A 314 -31.23 2.20 -52.58
N GLN A 315 -30.52 2.04 -53.70
CA GLN A 315 -29.56 0.97 -53.89
C GLN A 315 -28.21 1.44 -53.38
N GLU A 316 -27.69 0.75 -52.36
CA GLU A 316 -26.35 0.96 -51.86
C GLU A 316 -25.45 -0.17 -52.38
N LYS A 317 -24.31 0.18 -52.96
CA LYS A 317 -23.29 -0.77 -53.41
C LYS A 317 -22.05 -0.60 -52.54
N LYS A 318 -21.56 -1.70 -51.96
CA LYS A 318 -20.36 -1.71 -51.12
C LYS A 318 -19.52 -2.93 -51.47
N ILE A 319 -18.19 -2.78 -51.47
CA ILE A 319 -17.28 -3.92 -51.57
C ILE A 319 -17.10 -4.51 -50.17
N LYS A 320 -17.17 -5.83 -50.08
CA LYS A 320 -17.00 -6.56 -48.84
C LYS A 320 -15.91 -7.60 -48.94
N GLU A 321 -14.91 -7.49 -48.08
CA GLU A 321 -13.82 -8.45 -47.98
C GLU A 321 -14.12 -9.45 -46.86
N ILE A 322 -14.00 -10.73 -47.20
CA ILE A 322 -14.23 -11.84 -46.30
C ILE A 322 -12.98 -12.71 -46.34
N VAL A 323 -12.32 -12.84 -45.20
CA VAL A 323 -11.16 -13.70 -45.01
C VAL A 323 -11.64 -15.05 -44.52
N TYR A 324 -11.48 -16.09 -45.34
CA TYR A 324 -11.87 -17.46 -45.05
C TYR A 324 -10.66 -18.31 -44.67
N TYR A 325 -10.66 -18.84 -43.46
CA TYR A 325 -9.71 -19.81 -42.97
C TYR A 325 -10.33 -21.21 -43.00
N ARG A 326 -9.69 -22.12 -43.74
CA ARG A 326 -10.08 -23.53 -43.80
C ARG A 326 -9.45 -24.31 -42.64
N TRP A 327 -10.30 -24.71 -41.70
CA TRP A 327 -9.96 -25.62 -40.62
C TRP A 327 -10.32 -27.07 -40.96
N ASP A 328 -9.42 -27.79 -41.62
CA ASP A 328 -9.68 -29.20 -41.95
C ASP A 328 -9.54 -30.10 -40.71
N ASN A 329 -10.59 -30.82 -40.32
CA ASN A 329 -10.59 -31.73 -39.16
C ASN A 329 -9.52 -32.82 -39.26
N ARG A 330 -9.11 -33.15 -40.48
CA ARG A 330 -8.20 -34.25 -40.78
C ARG A 330 -6.74 -33.80 -40.77
N ILE A 331 -6.49 -32.51 -40.67
CA ILE A 331 -5.16 -31.95 -40.79
C ILE A 331 -4.88 -31.12 -39.55
N MET A 332 -3.98 -31.63 -38.69
CA MET A 332 -3.35 -30.79 -37.68
C MET A 332 -2.45 -29.77 -38.39
N PRO A 333 -2.73 -28.46 -38.27
CA PRO A 333 -1.87 -27.43 -38.84
C PRO A 333 -0.51 -27.48 -38.15
N LEU A 334 0.57 -27.37 -38.94
CA LEU A 334 1.93 -27.19 -38.42
C LEU A 334 2.35 -25.71 -38.38
N GLU A 335 1.66 -24.87 -39.15
CA GLU A 335 1.93 -23.45 -39.26
C GLU A 335 0.86 -22.70 -38.46
N TYR A 336 1.28 -22.14 -37.33
CA TYR A 336 0.41 -21.41 -36.40
C TYR A 336 0.29 -19.92 -36.77
N ASP A 337 1.19 -19.44 -37.62
CA ASP A 337 1.29 -18.03 -37.99
C ASP A 337 0.02 -17.53 -38.66
N GLU A 338 -0.63 -18.36 -39.50
CA GLU A 338 -1.89 -18.00 -40.16
C GLU A 338 -2.99 -17.65 -39.16
N ILE A 339 -3.20 -18.49 -38.14
CA ILE A 339 -4.27 -18.28 -37.17
C ILE A 339 -3.96 -17.15 -36.20
N LEU A 340 -2.69 -16.98 -35.84
CA LEU A 340 -2.23 -15.86 -35.02
C LEU A 340 -2.42 -14.53 -35.78
N GLN A 341 -2.06 -14.47 -37.06
CA GLN A 341 -2.31 -13.30 -37.91
C GLN A 341 -3.80 -12.97 -37.99
N LEU A 342 -4.67 -13.97 -38.14
CA LEU A 342 -6.13 -13.78 -38.12
C LEU A 342 -6.63 -13.26 -36.77
N ALA A 343 -6.09 -13.77 -35.66
CA ALA A 343 -6.42 -13.27 -34.33
C ALA A 343 -5.98 -11.80 -34.15
N MET A 344 -4.84 -11.42 -34.71
CA MET A 344 -4.33 -10.04 -34.71
C MET A 344 -5.15 -9.09 -35.59
N MET A 345 -5.80 -9.60 -36.65
CA MET A 345 -6.75 -8.82 -37.47
C MET A 345 -8.05 -8.49 -36.72
N TYR A 346 -8.32 -9.17 -35.61
CA TYR A 346 -9.52 -8.91 -34.84
C TYR A 346 -9.42 -7.58 -34.09
N LYS A 347 -10.37 -6.68 -34.38
CA LYS A 347 -10.57 -5.44 -33.65
C LYS A 347 -11.99 -5.45 -33.07
N PRO A 348 -12.16 -5.26 -31.75
CA PRO A 348 -13.47 -5.12 -31.14
C PRO A 348 -14.32 -4.09 -31.92
N GLU A 349 -15.61 -4.37 -32.09
CA GLU A 349 -16.59 -3.51 -32.77
C GLU A 349 -16.43 -3.33 -34.29
N ARG A 350 -15.28 -3.68 -34.87
CA ARG A 350 -15.00 -3.55 -36.31
C ARG A 350 -14.88 -4.88 -37.03
N THR A 351 -14.47 -5.93 -36.33
CA THR A 351 -14.28 -7.26 -36.89
C THR A 351 -15.33 -8.22 -36.36
N ILE A 352 -15.92 -9.02 -37.26
CA ILE A 352 -16.72 -10.18 -36.87
C ILE A 352 -16.01 -11.46 -37.28
N CYS A 353 -15.90 -12.39 -36.32
CA CYS A 353 -15.54 -13.77 -36.60
C CYS A 353 -16.82 -14.61 -36.69
N ILE A 354 -16.93 -15.47 -37.69
CA ILE A 354 -18.08 -16.35 -37.94
C ILE A 354 -17.55 -17.74 -38.24
N SER A 355 -18.19 -18.79 -37.72
CA SER A 355 -17.76 -20.15 -38.01
C SER A 355 -18.95 -21.09 -38.19
N ASN A 356 -18.76 -22.13 -38.98
CA ASN A 356 -19.69 -23.27 -39.05
C ASN A 356 -19.35 -24.36 -38.02
N ARG A 357 -18.22 -24.19 -37.36
CA ARG A 357 -17.79 -24.93 -36.19
C ARG A 357 -18.08 -24.15 -34.92
N ARG A 358 -17.98 -24.83 -33.79
CA ARG A 358 -17.88 -24.15 -32.50
C ARG A 358 -16.48 -23.49 -32.48
N LYS A 359 -16.44 -22.20 -32.16
CA LYS A 359 -15.27 -21.31 -32.39
C LYS A 359 -14.16 -21.48 -31.36
N GLU A 360 -14.07 -22.65 -30.76
CA GLU A 360 -13.49 -22.82 -29.43
C GLU A 360 -12.00 -22.52 -29.46
N VAL A 361 -11.30 -23.09 -30.44
CA VAL A 361 -9.87 -22.86 -30.65
C VAL A 361 -9.54 -21.40 -30.95
N PHE A 362 -10.25 -20.77 -31.90
CA PHE A 362 -10.00 -19.37 -32.25
C PHE A 362 -10.33 -18.44 -31.07
N SER A 363 -11.38 -18.74 -30.30
CA SER A 363 -11.74 -17.98 -29.10
C SER A 363 -10.69 -18.07 -28.01
N LEU A 364 -10.10 -19.26 -27.81
CA LEU A 364 -9.01 -19.46 -26.85
C LEU A 364 -7.76 -18.71 -27.28
N ILE A 365 -7.31 -18.87 -28.53
CA ILE A 365 -6.13 -18.18 -29.07
C ILE A 365 -6.31 -16.66 -28.98
N HIS A 366 -7.49 -16.16 -29.32
CA HIS A 366 -7.79 -14.74 -29.17
C HIS A 366 -7.83 -14.27 -27.71
N MET A 367 -8.37 -15.09 -26.78
CA MET A 367 -8.32 -14.77 -25.35
C MET A 367 -6.88 -14.64 -24.87
N PHE A 368 -6.00 -15.59 -25.23
CA PHE A 368 -4.56 -15.46 -24.95
C PHE A 368 -3.98 -14.18 -25.55
N HIS A 369 -4.26 -13.88 -26.82
CA HIS A 369 -3.79 -12.64 -27.43
C HIS A 369 -4.30 -11.37 -26.75
N THR A 370 -5.57 -11.36 -26.35
CA THR A 370 -6.15 -10.20 -25.66
C THR A 370 -5.50 -10.00 -24.31
N TYR A 371 -5.40 -11.05 -23.49
CA TYR A 371 -4.84 -10.94 -22.15
C TYR A 371 -3.33 -10.65 -22.19
N CYS A 372 -2.56 -11.42 -22.96
CA CYS A 372 -1.12 -11.31 -22.99
C CYS A 372 -0.63 -10.07 -23.76
N CYS A 373 -1.26 -9.70 -24.88
CA CYS A 373 -0.75 -8.63 -25.76
C CYS A 373 -1.51 -7.32 -25.65
N ILE A 374 -2.84 -7.35 -25.51
CA ILE A 374 -3.65 -6.12 -25.47
C ILE A 374 -3.73 -5.56 -24.05
N LEU A 375 -4.19 -6.39 -23.11
CA LEU A 375 -4.44 -6.00 -21.71
C LEU A 375 -3.16 -6.03 -20.87
N LYS A 376 -2.18 -6.85 -21.25
CA LYS A 376 -0.96 -7.11 -20.48
C LYS A 376 -1.27 -7.61 -19.06
N GLU A 377 -2.31 -8.41 -18.94
CA GLU A 377 -2.73 -9.05 -17.68
C GLU A 377 -2.27 -10.51 -17.69
N GLU A 378 -1.83 -11.00 -16.52
CA GLU A 378 -1.49 -12.41 -16.34
C GLU A 378 -2.76 -13.26 -16.36
N ILE A 379 -2.74 -14.36 -17.12
CA ILE A 379 -3.83 -15.33 -17.17
C ILE A 379 -3.25 -16.74 -17.27
N THR A 380 -3.78 -17.69 -16.48
CA THR A 380 -3.33 -19.09 -16.57
C THR A 380 -4.11 -19.85 -17.64
N VAL A 381 -3.52 -20.93 -18.17
CA VAL A 381 -4.22 -21.82 -19.13
C VAL A 381 -5.50 -22.39 -18.51
N SER A 382 -5.48 -22.70 -17.21
CA SER A 382 -6.66 -23.16 -16.47
C SER A 382 -7.77 -22.11 -16.49
N ASP A 383 -7.43 -20.84 -16.24
CA ASP A 383 -8.41 -19.75 -16.26
C ASP A 383 -9.01 -19.59 -17.66
N VAL A 384 -8.17 -19.62 -18.71
CA VAL A 384 -8.64 -19.50 -20.09
C VAL A 384 -9.58 -20.65 -20.48
N LEU A 385 -9.27 -21.89 -20.07
CA LEU A 385 -10.13 -23.05 -20.30
C LEU A 385 -11.43 -23.00 -19.50
N GLN A 386 -11.39 -22.53 -18.25
CA GLN A 386 -12.59 -22.33 -17.44
C GLN A 386 -13.49 -21.25 -18.05
N LEU A 387 -12.91 -20.10 -18.42
CA LEU A 387 -13.61 -18.99 -19.07
C LEU A 387 -14.25 -19.43 -20.39
N HIS A 388 -13.51 -20.21 -21.18
CA HIS A 388 -14.03 -20.82 -22.38
C HIS A 388 -15.24 -21.72 -22.09
N THR A 389 -15.12 -22.61 -21.10
CA THR A 389 -16.20 -23.53 -20.72
C THR A 389 -17.45 -22.77 -20.25
N GLU A 390 -17.29 -21.75 -19.41
CA GLU A 390 -18.40 -20.95 -18.87
C GLU A 390 -19.12 -20.10 -19.92
N LYS A 391 -18.43 -19.71 -21.01
CA LYS A 391 -18.96 -18.75 -21.98
C LYS A 391 -19.29 -19.37 -23.33
N CYS A 392 -18.61 -20.43 -23.74
CA CYS A 392 -18.87 -21.15 -24.99
C CYS A 392 -19.88 -22.30 -24.80
N ASN A 393 -20.94 -22.06 -24.01
CA ASN A 393 -22.02 -23.01 -23.71
C ASN A 393 -21.54 -24.38 -23.19
N GLY A 394 -20.46 -24.44 -22.40
CA GLY A 394 -19.97 -25.68 -21.83
C GLY A 394 -19.41 -26.68 -22.84
N SER A 395 -19.14 -26.24 -24.08
CA SER A 395 -18.61 -27.12 -25.10
C SER A 395 -17.14 -27.42 -24.83
N ILE A 396 -16.85 -28.70 -24.66
CA ILE A 396 -15.50 -29.21 -24.43
C ILE A 396 -14.78 -29.18 -25.78
N LEU A 397 -13.60 -28.54 -25.82
CA LEU A 397 -12.66 -28.71 -26.94
C LEU A 397 -12.46 -30.19 -27.21
N ASP A 398 -12.55 -30.62 -28.46
CA ASP A 398 -12.16 -31.99 -28.76
C ASP A 398 -10.65 -32.19 -28.51
N ARG A 399 -10.22 -33.46 -28.44
CA ARG A 399 -8.82 -33.79 -28.11
C ARG A 399 -7.84 -33.16 -29.10
N ASN A 400 -8.19 -33.06 -30.38
CA ASN A 400 -7.31 -32.51 -31.42
C ASN A 400 -7.25 -30.99 -31.30
N GLU A 401 -8.39 -30.35 -31.01
CA GLU A 401 -8.50 -28.92 -30.78
C GLU A 401 -7.71 -28.46 -29.55
N LEU A 402 -7.77 -29.22 -28.44
CA LEU A 402 -6.97 -28.93 -27.25
C LEU A 402 -5.47 -29.09 -27.51
N VAL A 403 -5.07 -30.18 -28.20
CA VAL A 403 -3.67 -30.40 -28.58
C VAL A 403 -3.18 -29.28 -29.51
N PHE A 404 -4.01 -28.82 -30.44
CA PHE A 404 -3.69 -27.69 -31.29
C PHE A 404 -3.55 -26.37 -30.51
N VAL A 405 -4.49 -26.04 -29.63
CA VAL A 405 -4.42 -24.83 -28.79
C VAL A 405 -3.13 -24.84 -27.97
N MET A 406 -2.78 -25.99 -27.40
CA MET A 406 -1.53 -26.15 -26.67
C MET A 406 -0.31 -25.93 -27.58
N ALA A 407 -0.35 -26.42 -28.81
CA ALA A 407 0.70 -26.20 -29.80
C ALA A 407 0.95 -24.72 -30.08
N VAL A 408 -0.13 -23.98 -30.32
CA VAL A 408 -0.08 -22.53 -30.58
C VAL A 408 0.49 -21.78 -29.37
N ILE A 409 0.03 -22.10 -28.15
CA ILE A 409 0.50 -21.42 -26.93
C ILE A 409 1.98 -21.70 -26.68
N MET A 410 2.41 -22.95 -26.85
CA MET A 410 3.79 -23.36 -26.61
C MET A 410 4.74 -22.72 -27.63
N GLU A 411 4.38 -22.74 -28.91
CA GLU A 411 5.16 -22.08 -29.97
C GLU A 411 5.22 -20.57 -29.72
N TRP A 412 4.11 -19.94 -29.34
CA TRP A 412 4.10 -18.53 -29.00
C TRP A 412 5.04 -18.22 -27.82
N ALA A 413 4.95 -18.98 -26.73
CA ALA A 413 5.82 -18.80 -25.56
C ALA A 413 7.31 -18.97 -25.90
N TYR A 414 7.62 -19.87 -26.84
CA TYR A 414 8.98 -20.05 -27.35
C TYR A 414 9.44 -18.85 -28.19
N GLN A 415 8.63 -18.41 -29.16
CA GLN A 415 8.94 -17.25 -30.02
C GLN A 415 9.05 -15.94 -29.24
N SER A 416 8.27 -15.77 -28.18
CA SER A 416 8.32 -14.60 -27.29
C SER A 416 9.47 -14.65 -26.28
N ARG A 417 10.29 -15.72 -26.28
CA ARG A 417 11.37 -15.98 -25.30
C ARG A 417 10.87 -16.00 -23.86
N SER A 418 9.61 -16.37 -23.66
CA SER A 418 8.98 -16.45 -22.33
C SER A 418 9.21 -17.82 -21.67
N LEU A 419 9.76 -18.79 -22.40
CA LEU A 419 10.02 -20.13 -21.89
C LEU A 419 11.36 -20.20 -21.13
N PRO A 420 11.37 -20.62 -19.84
CA PRO A 420 12.59 -20.89 -19.07
C PRO A 420 13.52 -21.92 -19.73
N ASP A 421 14.83 -21.79 -19.48
CA ASP A 421 15.86 -22.64 -20.10
C ASP A 421 15.66 -24.14 -19.80
N ASP A 422 15.21 -24.49 -18.60
CA ASP A 422 14.94 -25.86 -18.18
C ASP A 422 13.72 -26.48 -18.89
N LEU A 423 12.83 -25.65 -19.44
CA LEU A 423 11.65 -26.08 -20.19
C LEU A 423 11.89 -26.15 -21.70
N LYS A 424 12.94 -25.52 -22.24
CA LYS A 424 13.25 -25.51 -23.68
C LYS A 424 13.38 -26.90 -24.27
N LYS A 425 14.07 -27.82 -23.57
CA LYS A 425 14.20 -29.21 -24.04
C LYS A 425 12.85 -29.92 -24.11
N LYS A 426 12.03 -29.79 -23.07
CA LYS A 426 10.67 -30.39 -23.03
C LYS A 426 9.76 -29.82 -24.11
N HIS A 427 9.87 -28.52 -24.40
CA HIS A 427 9.18 -27.89 -25.52
C HIS A 427 9.58 -28.52 -26.86
N MET A 428 10.87 -28.67 -27.13
CA MET A 428 11.35 -29.30 -28.37
C MET A 428 10.85 -30.75 -28.53
N ASP A 429 10.89 -31.53 -27.45
CA ASP A 429 10.39 -32.91 -27.44
C ASP A 429 8.87 -32.97 -27.72
N TRP A 430 8.12 -32.02 -27.14
CA TRP A 430 6.68 -31.91 -27.37
C TRP A 430 6.36 -31.50 -28.82
N CYS A 431 7.04 -30.48 -29.37
CA CYS A 431 6.85 -30.05 -30.75
C CYS A 431 7.23 -31.14 -31.75
N HIS A 432 8.29 -31.92 -31.47
CA HIS A 432 8.65 -33.10 -32.26
C HIS A 432 7.53 -34.15 -32.26
N SER A 433 6.97 -34.45 -31.08
CA SER A 433 5.85 -35.38 -30.93
C SER A 433 4.61 -34.90 -31.69
N TYR A 434 4.25 -33.63 -31.56
CA TYR A 434 3.16 -33.01 -32.32
C TYR A 434 3.39 -33.12 -33.84
N ALA A 435 4.62 -32.86 -34.31
CA ALA A 435 4.96 -32.97 -35.73
C ALA A 435 4.81 -34.40 -36.26
N ILE A 436 5.18 -35.42 -35.47
CA ILE A 436 4.96 -36.83 -35.80
C ILE A 436 3.45 -37.12 -35.88
N MET A 437 2.66 -36.68 -34.90
CA MET A 437 1.21 -36.87 -34.89
C MET A 437 0.54 -36.21 -36.10
N ALA A 438 0.92 -34.97 -36.42
CA ALA A 438 0.42 -34.24 -37.57
C ALA A 438 0.80 -34.93 -38.90
N LYS A 439 2.04 -35.43 -39.02
CA LYS A 439 2.49 -36.20 -40.19
C LYS A 439 1.70 -37.51 -40.31
N PHE A 440 1.49 -38.22 -39.21
CA PHE A 440 0.71 -39.45 -39.19
C PHE A 440 -0.73 -39.20 -39.65
N MET A 441 -1.40 -38.17 -39.14
CA MET A 441 -2.77 -37.82 -39.55
C MET A 441 -2.87 -37.44 -41.03
N ARG A 442 -1.90 -36.70 -41.58
CA ARG A 442 -1.87 -36.38 -43.01
C ARG A 442 -1.74 -37.62 -43.88
N ASN A 443 -0.89 -38.56 -43.45
CA ASN A 443 -0.66 -39.80 -44.17
C ASN A 443 -1.81 -40.80 -44.01
N ASN A 444 -2.62 -40.66 -42.95
CA ASN A 444 -3.73 -41.56 -42.61
C ASN A 444 -5.02 -40.75 -42.35
N PRO A 445 -5.64 -40.18 -43.41
CA PRO A 445 -6.80 -39.28 -43.27
C PRO A 445 -8.14 -39.98 -42.98
N ASN A 446 -8.13 -41.30 -42.74
CA ASN A 446 -9.31 -42.16 -42.60
C ASN A 446 -9.50 -42.63 -41.16
#